data_AF-A0A1Q8RZF6-F1
#
_entry.id   AF-A0A1Q8RZF6-F1
#
_cell.length_a   1.000
_cell.length_b   1.000
_cell.length_c   1.000
_cell.angle_alpha   90.00
_cell.angle_beta   90.00
_cell.angle_gamma   90.00
#
_symmetry.space_group_name_H-M   'P 1'
#
loop_
_entity.id
_entity.type
_entity.pdbx_description
1 polymer ?
#
loop_
_entity_poly.entity_id
_entity_poly.type
_entity_poly.pdbx_seq_one_letter_code
_entity_poly.pdbx_strand_id
1 'polypeptide(L)'
;MKPIVHLGLCMAFASQALGHVCAPLKSPSLFVTTGAKLTPGNEDTTCPTTTSRPVTTALPPTNTAISTAARTSTATISAQTSLCTQYAYASVDGYDLINNLWGLDDAESGSQCTYYYGPVPEGGVSWGTTWTWNGAPDKVKSFAYAGRQFTRRLLSNITGLPTTVSWSYNKEDIRGNVAYDFFTHPNASHVNSNGEYEVMIWLNRYDGLWPITLNNTGRPIEQVQLGGYDWDLYFGYNGAMKVYSFLSASGSINDFTTDLMLFFKYLGRKHSFPLSKQYLLIDQFGTEAITGQDATFHVSRFQAEVI
;
A
#
# COMPACT_ATOMS: atom_id res chain seq x y z
N MET A 1 -14.46 8.77 31.00
CA MET A 1 -13.89 9.46 29.83
C MET A 1 -12.45 8.98 29.70
N LYS A 2 -12.12 8.24 28.63
CA LYS A 2 -10.71 7.94 28.31
C LYS A 2 -10.05 9.23 27.83
N PRO A 3 -8.79 9.53 28.20
CA PRO A 3 -8.11 10.74 27.74
C PRO A 3 -8.00 10.74 26.22
N ILE A 4 -8.04 11.95 25.65
CA ILE A 4 -7.89 12.18 24.21
C ILE A 4 -6.40 12.16 23.90
N VAL A 5 -6.04 11.31 22.95
CA VAL A 5 -4.65 10.99 22.64
C VAL A 5 -4.37 11.54 21.24
N HIS A 6 -3.53 12.57 21.17
CA HIS A 6 -3.04 13.10 19.92
C HIS A 6 -1.82 12.31 19.46
N LEU A 7 -1.86 11.76 18.25
CA LEU A 7 -0.70 11.14 17.61
C LEU A 7 0.44 12.17 17.52
N GLY A 8 1.62 11.79 18.02
CA GLY A 8 2.83 12.59 17.92
C GLY A 8 3.69 12.16 16.74
N LEU A 9 4.14 13.13 15.95
CA LEU A 9 5.36 13.19 15.15
C LEU A 9 5.79 11.96 14.32
N CYS A 10 5.19 11.75 13.14
CA CYS A 10 5.84 10.95 12.08
C CYS A 10 7.15 11.65 11.65
N MET A 11 8.32 11.02 11.87
CA MET A 11 9.61 11.44 11.30
C MET A 11 10.19 10.31 10.43
N ALA A 12 10.26 10.50 9.11
CA ALA A 12 10.98 9.57 8.22
C ALA A 12 12.40 10.08 7.89
N PHE A 13 13.45 9.43 8.39
CA PHE A 13 14.82 9.85 8.08
C PHE A 13 15.17 9.66 6.58
N ALA A 14 15.92 10.61 6.02
CA ALA A 14 16.38 10.56 4.63
C ALA A 14 17.50 9.52 4.45
N SER A 15 17.25 8.47 3.66
CA SER A 15 18.33 7.63 3.14
C SER A 15 19.07 8.38 2.03
N GLN A 16 20.28 8.87 2.32
CA GLN A 16 21.18 9.39 1.29
C GLN A 16 21.78 8.20 0.54
N ALA A 17 21.17 7.81 -0.58
CA ALA A 17 21.80 6.89 -1.52
C ALA A 17 22.94 7.63 -2.25
N LEU A 18 24.18 7.33 -1.85
CA LEU A 18 25.40 7.73 -2.53
C LEU A 18 25.37 7.20 -3.97
N GLY A 19 25.36 8.11 -4.95
CA GLY A 19 25.47 7.78 -6.37
C GLY A 19 26.80 7.11 -6.68
N HIS A 20 26.75 5.94 -7.32
CA HIS A 20 27.86 5.43 -8.12
C HIS A 20 27.42 5.42 -9.59
N VAL A 21 28.08 6.28 -10.35
CA VAL A 21 27.96 6.42 -11.80
C VAL A 21 28.67 5.24 -12.45
N CYS A 22 27.95 4.44 -13.23
CA CYS A 22 28.54 3.57 -14.26
C CYS A 22 27.96 3.99 -15.62
N ALA A 23 28.84 4.56 -16.46
CA ALA A 23 28.55 4.93 -17.83
C ALA A 23 28.49 3.68 -18.75
N PRO A 24 27.74 3.72 -19.86
CA PRO A 24 27.62 2.59 -20.78
C PRO A 24 28.75 2.58 -21.82
N LEU A 25 29.25 1.39 -22.16
CA LEU A 25 30.14 1.16 -23.30
C LEU A 25 29.38 0.44 -24.43
N LYS A 26 29.47 1.10 -25.59
CA LYS A 26 29.06 0.82 -26.97
C LYS A 26 28.94 -0.65 -27.43
N SER A 27 27.93 -0.87 -28.27
CA SER A 27 27.75 -1.97 -29.22
C SER A 27 28.84 -2.01 -30.32
N PRO A 28 28.90 -3.10 -31.11
CA PRO A 28 28.51 -2.94 -32.51
C PRO A 28 27.67 -4.08 -33.13
N SER A 29 26.76 -3.64 -34.00
CA SER A 29 26.18 -4.18 -35.25
C SER A 29 26.44 -5.62 -35.71
N LEU A 30 25.40 -6.29 -36.23
CA LEU A 30 25.42 -6.85 -37.61
C LEU A 30 24.01 -7.12 -38.18
N PHE A 31 23.94 -7.10 -39.51
CA PHE A 31 22.81 -6.96 -40.44
C PHE A 31 22.06 -8.27 -40.82
N VAL A 32 20.99 -8.08 -41.63
CA VAL A 32 20.42 -8.92 -42.73
C VAL A 32 18.99 -9.46 -42.42
N THR A 33 17.91 -8.78 -42.88
CA THR A 33 17.04 -9.06 -44.09
C THR A 33 16.45 -10.48 -44.16
N THR A 34 15.19 -10.78 -44.51
CA THR A 34 14.17 -10.19 -45.41
C THR A 34 12.86 -11.01 -45.29
N GLY A 35 11.69 -10.38 -45.53
CA GLY A 35 10.45 -10.95 -46.13
C GLY A 35 9.76 -12.13 -45.42
N ALA A 36 8.45 -12.40 -45.51
CA ALA A 36 7.39 -11.93 -46.38
C ALA A 36 6.02 -12.16 -45.70
N LYS A 37 4.99 -11.68 -46.39
CA LYS A 37 3.60 -11.43 -45.98
C LYS A 37 2.69 -12.60 -46.41
N LEU A 38 1.56 -12.80 -45.70
CA LEU A 38 0.19 -13.04 -46.22
C LEU A 38 -0.65 -14.03 -45.36
N THR A 39 -1.95 -13.73 -45.35
CA THR A 39 -3.04 -14.15 -44.45
C THR A 39 -3.91 -15.30 -45.05
N PRO A 40 -5.17 -15.56 -44.64
CA PRO A 40 -5.59 -16.78 -43.94
C PRO A 40 -6.59 -17.65 -44.75
N GLY A 41 -7.01 -18.81 -44.23
CA GLY A 41 -8.04 -19.65 -44.87
C GLY A 41 -8.84 -20.54 -43.91
N ASN A 42 -10.12 -20.22 -43.81
CA ASN A 42 -11.38 -20.94 -43.48
C ASN A 42 -11.39 -22.46 -43.20
N GLU A 43 -12.14 -22.87 -42.16
CA GLU A 43 -13.44 -23.61 -42.17
C GLU A 43 -13.35 -25.06 -42.67
N ASP A 44 -13.86 -26.03 -41.90
CA ASP A 44 -15.21 -26.60 -42.11
C ASP A 44 -15.46 -27.80 -41.16
N THR A 45 -16.69 -28.28 -41.23
CA THR A 45 -17.52 -28.85 -40.17
C THR A 45 -17.89 -30.30 -40.52
N THR A 46 -18.28 -31.08 -39.50
CA THR A 46 -19.20 -32.24 -39.52
C THR A 46 -18.68 -33.70 -39.69
N CYS A 47 -19.28 -34.52 -38.80
CA CYS A 47 -19.33 -35.99 -38.61
C CYS A 47 -20.32 -36.64 -39.63
N PRO A 48 -20.70 -37.95 -39.64
CA PRO A 48 -20.36 -39.09 -38.76
C PRO A 48 -20.16 -40.47 -39.47
N THR A 49 -19.76 -41.51 -38.72
CA THR A 49 -20.04 -42.90 -39.13
C THR A 49 -20.33 -43.81 -37.92
N THR A 50 -21.50 -44.42 -37.97
CA THR A 50 -22.09 -45.37 -37.01
C THR A 50 -21.51 -46.77 -37.21
N THR A 51 -21.13 -47.47 -36.14
CA THR A 51 -21.01 -48.94 -36.14
C THR A 51 -21.60 -49.54 -34.87
N SER A 52 -22.38 -50.61 -35.07
CA SER A 52 -23.19 -51.34 -34.11
C SER A 52 -22.38 -52.25 -33.19
N ARG A 53 -22.79 -52.38 -31.92
CA ARG A 53 -22.35 -53.48 -31.04
C ARG A 53 -23.49 -53.99 -30.12
N PRO A 54 -23.45 -55.27 -29.73
CA PRO A 54 -24.58 -56.01 -29.17
C PRO A 54 -24.75 -55.81 -27.66
N VAL A 55 -25.97 -56.09 -27.20
CA VAL A 55 -26.41 -56.07 -25.81
C VAL A 55 -25.86 -57.29 -25.07
N THR A 56 -25.07 -57.05 -24.03
CA THR A 56 -24.72 -58.05 -23.01
C THR A 56 -25.05 -57.47 -21.64
N THR A 57 -26.02 -58.08 -20.96
CA THR A 57 -26.33 -57.86 -19.55
C THR A 57 -25.34 -58.62 -18.67
N ALA A 58 -24.63 -57.97 -17.73
CA ALA A 58 -24.57 -58.38 -16.31
C ALA A 58 -23.54 -57.62 -15.44
N LEU A 59 -23.97 -57.49 -14.17
CA LEU A 59 -23.34 -57.06 -12.90
C LEU A 59 -23.04 -55.58 -12.64
N PRO A 60 -23.45 -55.05 -11.45
CA PRO A 60 -23.27 -53.65 -11.11
C PRO A 60 -21.80 -53.33 -10.81
N PRO A 61 -21.29 -52.16 -11.23
CA PRO A 61 -19.97 -51.73 -10.82
C PRO A 61 -19.96 -51.40 -9.33
N THR A 62 -19.06 -52.03 -8.58
CA THR A 62 -18.71 -51.60 -7.22
C THR A 62 -18.08 -50.21 -7.36
N ASN A 63 -18.84 -49.17 -7.03
CA ASN A 63 -18.33 -47.79 -6.99
C ASN A 63 -17.39 -47.66 -5.79
N THR A 64 -16.11 -47.95 -5.99
CA THR A 64 -15.06 -47.50 -5.08
C THR A 64 -14.93 -46.00 -5.28
N ALA A 65 -15.61 -45.21 -4.44
CA ALA A 65 -15.41 -43.77 -4.40
C ALA A 65 -13.96 -43.50 -3.99
N ILE A 66 -13.10 -43.22 -4.98
CA ILE A 66 -11.78 -42.65 -4.72
C ILE A 66 -12.05 -41.22 -4.25
N SER A 67 -12.05 -41.03 -2.93
CA SER A 67 -12.04 -39.70 -2.33
C SER A 67 -10.70 -39.06 -2.66
N THR A 68 -10.63 -38.35 -3.78
CA THR A 68 -9.57 -37.37 -4.04
C THR A 68 -9.77 -36.22 -3.07
N ALA A 69 -9.17 -36.35 -1.88
CA ALA A 69 -8.98 -35.21 -0.99
C ALA A 69 -8.21 -34.14 -1.79
N ALA A 70 -8.90 -33.06 -2.15
CA ALA A 70 -8.26 -31.88 -2.72
C ALA A 70 -7.28 -31.36 -1.67
N ARG A 71 -5.99 -31.65 -1.85
CA ARG A 71 -4.92 -30.98 -1.10
C ARG A 71 -4.98 -29.51 -1.50
N THR A 72 -5.57 -28.68 -0.65
CA THR A 72 -5.39 -27.24 -0.69
C THR A 72 -3.92 -27.00 -0.36
N SER A 73 -3.09 -26.85 -1.40
CA SER A 73 -1.72 -26.39 -1.24
C SER A 73 -1.79 -24.93 -0.82
N THR A 74 -1.78 -24.66 0.49
CA THR A 74 -1.52 -23.31 1.00
C THR A 74 -0.08 -23.00 0.62
N ALA A 75 0.10 -22.32 -0.52
CA ALA A 75 1.41 -21.84 -0.92
C ALA A 75 1.91 -20.90 0.19
N THR A 76 2.94 -21.32 0.93
CA THR A 76 3.62 -20.45 1.88
C THR A 76 4.26 -19.33 1.08
N ILE A 77 3.75 -18.11 1.22
CA ILE A 77 4.38 -16.93 0.62
C ILE A 77 5.70 -16.72 1.37
N SER A 78 6.82 -17.09 0.75
CA SER A 78 8.15 -16.84 1.32
C SER A 78 8.57 -15.41 1.01
N ALA A 79 9.07 -14.70 2.02
CA ALA A 79 9.69 -13.40 1.81
C ALA A 79 10.95 -13.54 0.94
N GLN A 80 11.10 -12.67 -0.05
CA GLN A 80 12.33 -12.51 -0.83
C GLN A 80 13.35 -11.64 -0.09
N THR A 81 12.88 -10.73 0.77
CA THR A 81 13.73 -9.85 1.59
C THR A 81 13.06 -9.63 2.95
N SER A 82 13.89 -9.58 4.00
CA SER A 82 13.47 -9.30 5.38
C SER A 82 14.25 -8.10 5.91
N LEU A 83 13.53 -7.11 6.41
CA LEU A 83 14.03 -5.83 6.91
C LEU A 83 13.67 -5.73 8.39
N CYS A 84 14.55 -6.21 9.28
CA CYS A 84 14.22 -6.36 10.71
C CYS A 84 14.94 -5.37 11.64
N THR A 85 15.82 -4.51 11.13
CA THR A 85 16.45 -3.44 11.92
C THR A 85 15.72 -2.12 11.71
N GLN A 86 15.90 -1.17 12.63
CA GLN A 86 15.40 0.19 12.47
C GLN A 86 15.92 0.78 11.14
N TYR A 87 15.01 1.32 10.33
CA TYR A 87 15.30 1.91 9.02
C TYR A 87 15.91 0.96 7.98
N ALA A 88 15.83 -0.35 8.20
CA ALA A 88 16.16 -1.31 7.15
C ALA A 88 15.31 -1.01 5.90
N TYR A 89 15.96 -0.96 4.75
CA TYR A 89 15.40 -0.40 3.52
C TYR A 89 15.69 -1.31 2.33
N ALA A 90 14.75 -1.38 1.39
CA ALA A 90 14.94 -1.97 0.08
C ALA A 90 14.24 -1.12 -1.00
N SER A 91 14.92 -0.95 -2.14
CA SER A 91 14.31 -0.42 -3.36
C SER A 91 13.92 -1.58 -4.25
N VAL A 92 12.62 -1.81 -4.44
CA VAL A 92 12.08 -3.00 -5.13
C VAL A 92 10.99 -2.59 -6.10
N ASP A 93 11.12 -3.01 -7.37
CA ASP A 93 10.06 -2.86 -8.39
C ASP A 93 9.46 -1.44 -8.52
N GLY A 94 10.27 -0.41 -8.29
CA GLY A 94 9.85 0.99 -8.33
C GLY A 94 9.18 1.49 -7.04
N TYR A 95 9.41 0.80 -5.92
CA TYR A 95 8.94 1.16 -4.59
C TYR A 95 10.08 1.18 -3.57
N ASP A 96 9.96 2.06 -2.60
CA ASP A 96 10.77 2.13 -1.40
C ASP A 96 10.06 1.35 -0.28
N LEU A 97 10.59 0.21 0.14
CA LEU A 97 10.10 -0.56 1.28
C LEU A 97 10.99 -0.30 2.49
N ILE A 98 10.39 0.09 3.62
CA ILE A 98 11.16 0.43 4.82
C ILE A 98 10.54 -0.13 6.10
N ASN A 99 11.40 -0.65 6.97
CA ASN A 99 11.08 -0.97 8.36
C ASN A 99 11.26 0.28 9.23
N ASN A 100 10.40 1.27 9.04
CA ASN A 100 10.52 2.60 9.64
C ASN A 100 10.02 2.60 11.10
N LEU A 101 10.89 2.15 12.01
CA LEU A 101 10.65 2.12 13.45
C LEU A 101 11.07 3.45 14.11
N TRP A 102 10.58 4.57 13.60
CA TRP A 102 11.05 5.89 14.02
C TRP A 102 10.80 6.19 15.51
N GLY A 103 9.75 5.61 16.08
CA GLY A 103 9.31 5.82 17.46
C GLY A 103 9.61 4.66 18.40
N LEU A 104 10.54 3.76 18.03
CA LEU A 104 10.81 2.55 18.83
C LEU A 104 11.26 2.88 20.26
N ASP A 105 11.91 4.02 20.48
CA ASP A 105 12.44 4.44 21.79
C ASP A 105 11.32 4.80 22.79
N ASP A 106 10.09 5.04 22.32
CA ASP A 106 8.92 5.22 23.17
C ASP A 106 8.36 3.86 23.67
N ALA A 107 8.81 2.72 23.13
CA ALA A 107 8.36 1.41 23.56
C ALA A 107 9.08 0.95 24.84
N GLU A 108 8.35 0.26 25.72
CA GLU A 108 8.96 -0.46 26.83
C GLU A 108 9.65 -1.74 26.35
N SER A 109 9.05 -2.40 25.36
CA SER A 109 9.62 -3.56 24.68
C SER A 109 8.90 -3.78 23.35
N GLY A 110 9.54 -4.52 22.46
CA GLY A 110 8.93 -4.92 21.20
C GLY A 110 9.95 -5.15 20.10
N SER A 111 9.44 -5.57 18.95
CA SER A 111 10.21 -5.75 17.74
C SER A 111 9.29 -5.69 16.53
N GLN A 112 9.88 -5.41 15.37
CA GLN A 112 9.15 -5.38 14.12
C GLN A 112 10.07 -5.71 12.95
N CYS A 113 9.57 -6.53 12.04
CA CYS A 113 10.23 -6.82 10.78
C CYS A 113 9.27 -6.62 9.61
N THR A 114 9.80 -6.06 8.52
CA THR A 114 9.08 -5.79 7.27
C THR A 114 9.60 -6.73 6.18
N TYR A 115 8.70 -7.26 5.36
CA TYR A 115 8.97 -8.32 4.40
C TYR A 115 8.54 -7.90 3.01
N TYR A 116 9.41 -8.16 2.02
CA TYR A 116 9.05 -8.08 0.62
C TYR A 116 8.72 -9.48 0.10
N TYR A 117 7.53 -9.67 -0.49
CA TYR A 117 7.09 -10.97 -1.01
C TYR A 117 7.27 -11.09 -2.53
N GLY A 118 7.32 -9.98 -3.25
CA GLY A 118 7.56 -9.96 -4.70
C GLY A 118 6.60 -9.03 -5.46
N PRO A 119 6.77 -8.94 -6.79
CA PRO A 119 5.88 -8.17 -7.64
C PRO A 119 4.51 -8.84 -7.77
N VAL A 120 3.47 -8.06 -8.05
CA VAL A 120 2.11 -8.57 -8.32
C VAL A 120 1.81 -8.56 -9.83
N PRO A 121 0.95 -9.47 -10.33
CA PRO A 121 0.48 -9.41 -11.71
C PRO A 121 -0.13 -8.05 -12.03
N GLU A 122 0.14 -7.54 -13.24
CA GLU A 122 -0.30 -6.21 -13.69
C GLU A 122 0.36 -5.01 -12.98
N GLY A 123 1.44 -5.25 -12.22
CA GLY A 123 2.29 -4.21 -11.61
C GLY A 123 2.12 -4.11 -10.09
N GLY A 124 3.00 -3.35 -9.43
CA GLY A 124 2.97 -3.15 -7.98
C GLY A 124 3.72 -4.21 -7.18
N VAL A 125 3.54 -4.18 -5.86
CA VAL A 125 4.29 -5.00 -4.90
C VAL A 125 3.38 -5.72 -3.90
N SER A 126 3.79 -6.90 -3.46
CA SER A 126 3.30 -7.57 -2.26
C SER A 126 4.34 -7.48 -1.15
N TRP A 127 3.90 -7.08 0.03
CA TRP A 127 4.75 -6.87 1.19
C TRP A 127 3.95 -7.04 2.49
N GLY A 128 4.62 -7.01 3.63
CA GLY A 128 3.95 -7.01 4.93
C GLY A 128 4.88 -6.69 6.07
N THR A 129 4.36 -6.62 7.28
CA THR A 129 5.16 -6.45 8.49
C THR A 129 4.55 -7.24 9.64
N THR A 130 5.42 -7.86 10.44
CA THR A 130 5.03 -8.51 11.71
C THR A 130 5.67 -7.75 12.85
N TRP A 131 4.89 -7.46 13.88
CA TRP A 131 5.34 -6.66 15.01
C TRP A 131 4.68 -7.03 16.33
N THR A 132 5.40 -6.67 17.40
CA THR A 132 4.95 -6.65 18.79
C THR A 132 5.46 -5.36 19.41
N TRP A 133 4.58 -4.57 20.02
CA TRP A 133 4.94 -3.33 20.72
C TRP A 133 4.19 -3.22 22.04
N ASN A 134 4.92 -2.88 23.11
CA ASN A 134 4.40 -2.68 24.45
C ASN A 134 4.80 -1.29 24.99
N GLY A 135 4.00 -0.78 25.92
CA GLY A 135 4.23 0.53 26.55
C GLY A 135 3.81 1.71 25.67
N ALA A 136 3.68 2.87 26.31
CA ALA A 136 3.28 4.14 25.68
C ALA A 136 2.12 3.99 24.67
N PRO A 137 0.88 3.69 25.13
CA PRO A 137 -0.27 3.35 24.28
C PRO A 137 -0.79 4.50 23.39
N ASP A 138 -0.10 5.62 23.48
CA ASP A 138 -0.41 6.92 22.90
C ASP A 138 0.71 7.41 21.95
N LYS A 139 1.75 6.59 21.77
CA LYS A 139 2.93 6.88 20.96
C LYS A 139 3.06 5.85 19.85
N VAL A 140 3.08 6.31 18.62
CA VAL A 140 3.37 5.48 17.45
C VAL A 140 4.82 5.03 17.53
N LYS A 141 5.07 3.72 17.36
CA LYS A 141 6.42 3.13 17.39
C LYS A 141 7.02 3.03 16.00
N SER A 142 6.18 2.88 14.99
CA SER A 142 6.61 2.70 13.62
C SER A 142 5.55 3.13 12.62
N PHE A 143 6.00 3.42 11.41
CA PHE A 143 5.17 3.49 10.21
C PHE A 143 5.86 2.68 9.11
N ALA A 144 5.77 1.34 9.16
CA ALA A 144 6.31 0.52 8.07
C ALA A 144 5.47 0.73 6.81
N TYR A 145 6.13 1.00 5.68
CA TYR A 145 5.46 1.37 4.45
C TYR A 145 6.18 0.83 3.20
N ALA A 146 5.41 0.73 2.11
CA ALA A 146 5.92 0.79 0.75
C ALA A 146 5.55 2.15 0.14
N GLY A 147 6.51 2.81 -0.50
CA GLY A 147 6.31 4.13 -1.12
C GLY A 147 6.62 4.11 -2.61
N ARG A 148 5.76 4.69 -3.44
CA ARG A 148 6.01 4.75 -4.88
C ARG A 148 7.21 5.66 -5.17
N GLN A 149 8.16 5.19 -5.97
CA GLN A 149 9.25 6.03 -6.48
C GLN A 149 8.74 6.86 -7.66
N PHE A 150 9.00 8.16 -7.65
CA PHE A 150 8.65 9.06 -8.73
C PHE A 150 9.55 10.30 -8.74
N THR A 151 9.58 11.00 -9.88
CA THR A 151 10.17 12.34 -9.94
C THR A 151 9.21 13.35 -9.33
N ARG A 152 9.64 13.98 -8.24
CA ARG A 152 8.88 15.02 -7.55
C ARG A 152 8.48 16.15 -8.49
N ARG A 153 7.24 16.60 -8.36
CA ARG A 153 6.65 17.67 -9.18
C ARG A 153 5.52 18.35 -8.41
N LEU A 154 5.17 19.55 -8.85
CA LEU A 154 4.05 20.31 -8.26
C LEU A 154 2.75 19.50 -8.37
N LEU A 155 1.94 19.54 -7.33
CA LEU A 155 0.61 18.92 -7.32
C LEU A 155 -0.30 19.47 -8.43
N SER A 156 -0.13 20.73 -8.82
CA SER A 156 -0.83 21.29 -9.98
C SER A 156 -0.47 20.63 -11.32
N ASN A 157 0.68 19.96 -11.39
CA ASN A 157 1.17 19.28 -12.60
C ASN A 157 0.94 17.77 -12.54
N ILE A 158 0.33 17.26 -11.47
CA ILE A 158 -0.07 15.86 -11.35
C ILE A 158 -1.52 15.74 -11.82
N THR A 159 -1.73 14.95 -12.86
CA THR A 159 -3.04 14.72 -13.46
C THR A 159 -3.81 13.63 -12.71
N GLY A 160 -3.09 12.63 -12.18
CA GLY A 160 -3.65 11.56 -11.37
C GLY A 160 -2.64 10.89 -10.45
N LEU A 161 -3.16 10.34 -9.37
CA LEU A 161 -2.50 9.46 -8.42
C LEU A 161 -3.31 8.16 -8.28
N PRO A 162 -3.47 7.37 -9.36
CA PRO A 162 -4.25 6.14 -9.29
C PRO A 162 -3.56 5.14 -8.37
N THR A 163 -4.35 4.51 -7.50
CA THR A 163 -3.86 3.47 -6.59
C THR A 163 -4.83 2.29 -6.55
N THR A 164 -4.29 1.11 -6.27
CA THR A 164 -5.06 -0.08 -5.90
C THR A 164 -4.31 -0.79 -4.79
N VAL A 165 -5.00 -1.07 -3.69
CA VAL A 165 -4.43 -1.78 -2.56
C VAL A 165 -5.40 -2.83 -2.02
N SER A 166 -4.86 -4.00 -1.69
CA SER A 166 -5.55 -5.08 -1.00
C SER A 166 -4.71 -5.49 0.20
N TRP A 167 -5.28 -5.44 1.39
CA TRP A 167 -4.55 -5.68 2.63
C TRP A 167 -5.38 -6.38 3.70
N SER A 168 -4.69 -6.98 4.67
CA SER A 168 -5.28 -7.65 5.82
C SER A 168 -4.39 -7.49 7.05
N TYR A 169 -5.00 -7.58 8.23
CA TYR A 169 -4.31 -7.90 9.47
C TYR A 169 -4.75 -9.29 9.93
N ASN A 170 -3.86 -10.04 10.57
CA ASN A 170 -4.20 -11.34 11.16
C ASN A 170 -5.07 -11.24 12.42
N LYS A 171 -5.28 -10.04 12.97
CA LYS A 171 -6.04 -9.78 14.20
C LYS A 171 -6.48 -8.31 14.29
N GLU A 172 -7.42 -8.04 15.17
CA GLU A 172 -8.01 -6.70 15.36
C GLU A 172 -7.76 -6.11 16.76
N ASP A 173 -7.28 -6.92 17.71
CA ASP A 173 -6.95 -6.54 19.09
C ASP A 173 -5.58 -5.84 19.18
N ILE A 174 -5.41 -4.78 18.40
CA ILE A 174 -4.21 -3.96 18.29
C ILE A 174 -4.56 -2.47 18.42
N ARG A 175 -3.56 -1.63 18.74
CA ARG A 175 -3.65 -0.17 18.57
C ARG A 175 -2.78 0.23 17.39
N GLY A 176 -3.40 0.82 16.38
CA GLY A 176 -2.74 1.25 15.15
C GLY A 176 -3.74 1.64 14.06
N ASN A 177 -3.23 1.92 12.87
CA ASN A 177 -4.04 2.21 11.68
C ASN A 177 -3.50 1.51 10.43
N VAL A 178 -4.22 1.68 9.33
CA VAL A 178 -3.74 1.41 7.97
C VAL A 178 -4.00 2.65 7.14
N ALA A 179 -2.96 3.24 6.56
CA ALA A 179 -3.05 4.57 6.00
C ALA A 179 -2.13 4.78 4.78
N TYR A 180 -2.59 5.65 3.89
CA TYR A 180 -1.71 6.41 3.02
C TYR A 180 -1.14 7.61 3.75
N ASP A 181 0.10 7.98 3.41
CA ASP A 181 0.78 9.16 3.92
C ASP A 181 1.49 9.92 2.79
N PHE A 182 1.27 11.24 2.76
CA PHE A 182 1.82 12.15 1.77
C PHE A 182 2.37 13.40 2.45
N PHE A 183 3.63 13.74 2.17
CA PHE A 183 4.17 15.06 2.49
C PHE A 183 4.25 15.95 1.26
N THR A 184 3.97 17.23 1.49
CA THR A 184 4.13 18.26 0.46
C THR A 184 4.92 19.44 0.99
N HIS A 185 5.70 20.07 0.11
CA HIS A 185 6.50 21.23 0.48
C HIS A 185 6.79 22.13 -0.74
N PRO A 186 7.00 23.45 -0.56
CA PRO A 186 7.34 24.35 -1.67
C PRO A 186 8.75 24.15 -2.24
N ASN A 187 9.66 23.57 -1.46
CA ASN A 187 10.98 23.15 -1.92
C ASN A 187 10.94 21.68 -2.35
N ALA A 188 11.14 21.44 -3.65
CA ALA A 188 11.21 20.10 -4.25
C ALA A 188 12.34 19.22 -3.68
N SER A 189 13.37 19.81 -3.06
CA SER A 189 14.50 19.09 -2.45
C SER A 189 14.36 18.94 -0.93
N HIS A 190 13.19 19.19 -0.36
CA HIS A 190 12.96 18.95 1.07
C HIS A 190 13.12 17.48 1.43
N VAL A 191 13.47 17.21 2.69
CA VAL A 191 13.67 15.83 3.18
C VAL A 191 12.35 15.07 3.18
N ASN A 192 12.43 13.74 3.24
CA ASN A 192 11.24 12.88 3.29
C ASN A 192 10.63 12.78 4.69
N SER A 193 11.21 13.44 5.70
CA SER A 193 10.82 13.29 7.11
C SER A 193 9.58 14.02 7.51
N ASN A 194 9.23 15.05 6.76
CA ASN A 194 8.16 15.98 7.04
C ASN A 194 7.87 16.82 5.79
N GLY A 195 6.90 17.72 5.93
CA GLY A 195 6.55 18.71 4.93
C GLY A 195 6.02 20.00 5.55
N GLU A 196 5.55 20.90 4.68
CA GLU A 196 4.67 21.99 5.12
C GLU A 196 3.27 21.44 5.40
N TYR A 197 2.84 20.46 4.60
CA TYR A 197 1.61 19.72 4.79
C TYR A 197 1.87 18.22 4.81
N GLU A 198 1.07 17.54 5.62
CA GLU A 198 0.84 16.10 5.64
C GLU A 198 -0.61 15.85 5.27
N VAL A 199 -0.85 14.92 4.37
CA VAL A 199 -2.19 14.43 4.05
C VAL A 199 -2.18 12.93 4.28
N MET A 200 -3.05 12.46 5.17
CA MET A 200 -3.22 11.03 5.43
C MET A 200 -4.60 10.57 5.02
N ILE A 201 -4.69 9.33 4.53
CA ILE A 201 -5.96 8.67 4.19
C ILE A 201 -5.99 7.32 4.90
N TRP A 202 -6.75 7.23 5.98
CA TRP A 202 -6.81 6.06 6.85
C TRP A 202 -7.93 5.12 6.37
N LEU A 203 -7.53 3.97 5.85
CA LEU A 203 -8.44 2.92 5.41
C LEU A 203 -9.01 2.13 6.59
N ASN A 204 -8.28 2.07 7.70
CA ASN A 204 -8.78 1.50 8.94
C ASN A 204 -8.10 2.11 10.16
N ARG A 205 -8.77 2.01 11.31
CA ARG A 205 -8.22 2.31 12.64
C ARG A 205 -8.62 1.22 13.62
N TYR A 206 -7.73 0.89 14.53
CA TYR A 206 -7.99 -0.08 15.59
C TYR A 206 -8.08 0.61 16.96
N ASP A 207 -8.88 0.02 17.86
CA ASP A 207 -9.05 0.44 19.26
C ASP A 207 -9.28 1.95 19.47
N GLY A 208 -10.13 2.53 18.61
CA GLY A 208 -10.60 3.91 18.73
C GLY A 208 -9.51 4.97 18.57
N LEU A 209 -8.46 4.67 17.80
CA LEU A 209 -7.38 5.63 17.53
C LEU A 209 -7.91 6.93 16.88
N TRP A 210 -7.31 8.05 17.26
CA TRP A 210 -7.65 9.38 16.79
C TRP A 210 -6.52 9.95 15.91
N PRO A 211 -6.84 10.64 14.81
CA PRO A 211 -5.84 11.36 14.04
C PRO A 211 -5.42 12.65 14.75
N ILE A 212 -4.40 13.30 14.21
CA ILE A 212 -4.01 14.65 14.61
C ILE A 212 -5.17 15.61 14.30
N THR A 213 -5.64 16.34 15.32
CA THR A 213 -6.78 17.24 15.18
C THR A 213 -6.71 18.41 16.16
N LEU A 214 -7.15 19.60 15.73
CA LEU A 214 -7.43 20.72 16.62
C LEU A 214 -8.73 20.54 17.42
N ASN A 215 -9.60 19.63 16.99
CA ASN A 215 -10.90 19.43 17.62
C ASN A 215 -10.78 18.49 18.83
N ASN A 216 -10.72 19.07 20.02
CA ASN A 216 -10.67 18.34 21.29
C ASN A 216 -11.96 17.57 21.64
N THR A 217 -12.98 17.55 20.78
CA THR A 217 -14.17 16.71 20.95
C THR A 217 -14.11 15.43 20.12
N GLY A 218 -13.08 15.27 19.27
CA GLY A 218 -12.98 14.15 18.34
C GLY A 218 -14.00 14.21 17.20
N ARG A 219 -14.65 15.34 16.94
CA ARG A 219 -15.54 15.46 15.78
C ARG A 219 -14.73 15.83 14.53
N PRO A 220 -15.05 15.23 13.36
CA PRO A 220 -14.45 15.69 12.11
C PRO A 220 -14.82 17.15 11.86
N ILE A 221 -13.95 17.87 11.14
CA ILE A 221 -14.25 19.22 10.65
C ILE A 221 -15.31 19.18 9.55
N GLU A 222 -15.39 18.06 8.83
CA GLU A 222 -16.36 17.84 7.74
C GLU A 222 -16.49 16.33 7.45
N GLN A 223 -17.65 15.92 6.92
CA GLN A 223 -17.82 14.62 6.27
C GLN A 223 -17.90 14.80 4.76
N VAL A 224 -17.17 14.00 4.00
CA VAL A 224 -17.04 14.16 2.55
C VAL A 224 -17.04 12.82 1.85
N GLN A 225 -17.69 12.75 0.68
CA GLN A 225 -17.62 11.59 -0.20
C GLN A 225 -16.60 11.82 -1.32
N LEU A 226 -15.58 10.96 -1.41
CA LEU A 226 -14.51 11.00 -2.41
C LEU A 226 -14.19 9.60 -2.90
N GLY A 227 -14.07 9.41 -4.23
CA GLY A 227 -13.71 8.12 -4.81
C GLY A 227 -14.74 7.00 -4.58
N GLY A 228 -15.98 7.33 -4.21
CA GLY A 228 -17.01 6.35 -3.85
C GLY A 228 -17.01 5.92 -2.37
N TYR A 229 -16.20 6.55 -1.53
CA TYR A 229 -16.11 6.27 -0.10
C TYR A 229 -16.44 7.52 0.72
N ASP A 230 -17.01 7.30 1.91
CA ASP A 230 -17.32 8.36 2.87
C ASP A 230 -16.18 8.53 3.86
N TRP A 231 -15.78 9.78 4.08
CA TRP A 231 -14.62 10.16 4.89
C TRP A 231 -15.00 11.17 5.96
N ASP A 232 -14.55 10.92 7.18
CA ASP A 232 -14.45 11.90 8.25
C ASP A 232 -13.13 12.67 8.09
N LEU A 233 -13.19 13.95 7.75
CA LEU A 233 -12.01 14.80 7.58
C LEU A 233 -11.64 15.49 8.90
N TYR A 234 -10.37 15.40 9.28
CA TYR A 234 -9.77 16.06 10.43
C TYR A 234 -8.65 17.00 9.98
N PHE A 235 -8.39 18.03 10.79
CA PHE A 235 -7.29 18.95 10.58
C PHE A 235 -6.59 19.27 11.90
N GLY A 236 -5.25 19.25 11.90
CA GLY A 236 -4.43 19.58 13.05
C GLY A 236 -3.01 19.99 12.70
N TYR A 237 -2.15 20.06 13.73
CA TYR A 237 -0.75 20.45 13.58
C TYR A 237 0.18 19.43 14.23
N ASN A 238 1.26 19.12 13.52
CA ASN A 238 2.37 18.31 14.00
C ASN A 238 3.63 19.17 14.01
N GLY A 239 3.91 19.82 15.14
CA GLY A 239 4.84 20.95 15.18
C GLY A 239 4.36 22.07 14.24
N ALA A 240 5.18 22.42 13.24
CA ALA A 240 4.83 23.43 12.22
C ALA A 240 4.06 22.85 11.02
N MET A 241 4.02 21.51 10.87
CA MET A 241 3.37 20.85 9.75
C MET A 241 1.85 20.84 9.92
N LYS A 242 1.14 21.15 8.85
CA LYS A 242 -0.33 21.13 8.79
C LYS A 242 -0.81 19.75 8.35
N VAL A 243 -1.62 19.09 9.16
CA VAL A 243 -2.03 17.70 8.92
C VAL A 243 -3.51 17.65 8.57
N TYR A 244 -3.84 17.10 7.41
CA TYR A 244 -5.20 16.69 7.05
C TYR A 244 -5.29 15.17 7.10
N SER A 245 -6.28 14.62 7.81
CA SER A 245 -6.49 13.17 7.88
C SER A 245 -7.91 12.84 7.46
N PHE A 246 -8.06 12.04 6.41
CA PHE A 246 -9.33 11.47 5.97
C PHE A 246 -9.46 10.08 6.56
N LEU A 247 -10.42 9.87 7.45
CA LEU A 247 -10.68 8.56 8.06
C LEU A 247 -11.92 7.95 7.42
N SER A 248 -11.86 6.66 7.07
CA SER A 248 -13.05 5.95 6.59
C SER A 248 -14.20 6.08 7.62
N ALA A 249 -15.32 6.62 7.18
CA ALA A 249 -16.52 6.80 8.01
C ALA A 249 -17.37 5.51 8.10
N SER A 250 -17.10 4.53 7.23
CA SER A 250 -17.92 3.32 7.05
C SER A 250 -17.25 2.04 7.55
N GLY A 251 -16.18 2.16 8.34
CA GLY A 251 -15.39 1.04 8.84
C GLY A 251 -14.19 0.68 7.96
N SER A 252 -13.62 -0.51 8.14
CA SER A 252 -12.41 -0.94 7.43
C SER A 252 -12.62 -1.04 5.92
N ILE A 253 -11.67 -0.49 5.14
CA ILE A 253 -11.61 -0.62 3.68
C ILE A 253 -10.39 -1.48 3.32
N ASN A 254 -10.59 -2.80 3.20
CA ASN A 254 -9.52 -3.77 2.95
C ASN A 254 -9.07 -3.82 1.48
N ASP A 255 -9.99 -3.54 0.56
CA ASP A 255 -9.74 -3.42 -0.87
C ASP A 255 -10.12 -2.00 -1.30
N PHE A 256 -9.13 -1.26 -1.78
CA PHE A 256 -9.29 0.16 -2.09
C PHE A 256 -8.66 0.50 -3.43
N THR A 257 -9.49 1.05 -4.33
CA THR A 257 -9.07 1.56 -5.63
C THR A 257 -9.67 2.94 -5.83
N THR A 258 -8.82 3.92 -6.12
CA THR A 258 -9.25 5.31 -6.41
C THR A 258 -8.14 6.10 -7.11
N ASP A 259 -8.43 7.34 -7.48
CA ASP A 259 -7.43 8.38 -7.75
C ASP A 259 -7.26 9.26 -6.50
N LEU A 260 -6.09 9.18 -5.86
CA LEU A 260 -5.77 9.94 -4.64
C LEU A 260 -5.70 11.45 -4.89
N MET A 261 -5.55 11.88 -6.15
CA MET A 261 -5.56 13.29 -6.51
C MET A 261 -6.92 13.95 -6.24
N LEU A 262 -8.00 13.16 -6.10
CA LEU A 262 -9.31 13.65 -5.66
C LEU A 262 -9.26 14.34 -4.29
N PHE A 263 -8.44 13.84 -3.36
CA PHE A 263 -8.28 14.38 -2.02
C PHE A 263 -7.56 15.72 -2.05
N PHE A 264 -6.44 15.83 -2.77
CA PHE A 264 -5.73 17.09 -2.95
C PHE A 264 -6.58 18.15 -3.66
N LYS A 265 -7.29 17.77 -4.75
CA LYS A 265 -8.23 18.67 -5.44
C LYS A 265 -9.37 19.12 -4.52
N TYR A 266 -9.86 18.25 -3.64
CA TYR A 266 -10.85 18.61 -2.63
C TYR A 266 -10.30 19.66 -1.65
N LEU A 267 -9.14 19.38 -1.04
CA LEU A 267 -8.47 20.31 -0.13
C LEU A 267 -8.17 21.66 -0.80
N GLY A 268 -7.78 21.66 -2.07
CA GLY A 268 -7.56 22.89 -2.84
C GLY A 268 -8.82 23.75 -2.96
N ARG A 269 -9.97 23.12 -3.26
CA ARG A 269 -11.24 23.82 -3.46
C ARG A 269 -11.91 24.26 -2.15
N LYS A 270 -11.77 23.47 -1.08
CA LYS A 270 -12.54 23.65 0.16
C LYS A 270 -11.73 24.18 1.34
N HIS A 271 -10.42 23.93 1.34
CA HIS A 271 -9.53 24.28 2.45
C HIS A 271 -8.33 25.12 2.00
N SER A 272 -8.40 25.72 0.81
CA SER A 272 -7.36 26.60 0.26
C SER A 272 -5.95 25.96 0.23
N PHE A 273 -5.88 24.64 0.07
CA PHE A 273 -4.60 23.94 -0.06
C PHE A 273 -3.87 24.44 -1.33
N PRO A 274 -2.59 24.86 -1.24
CA PRO A 274 -1.94 25.57 -2.32
C PRO A 274 -1.30 24.62 -3.36
N LEU A 275 -2.11 23.91 -4.15
CA LEU A 275 -1.64 22.89 -5.13
C LEU A 275 -0.52 23.40 -6.06
N SER A 276 -0.58 24.66 -6.51
CA SER A 276 0.40 25.26 -7.42
C SER A 276 1.73 25.65 -6.77
N LYS A 277 1.84 25.52 -5.45
CA LYS A 277 3.04 25.86 -4.68
C LYS A 277 3.62 24.67 -3.92
N GLN A 278 3.02 23.49 -4.03
CA GLN A 278 3.39 22.32 -3.24
C GLN A 278 3.86 21.21 -4.17
N TYR A 279 5.10 20.78 -3.98
CA TYR A 279 5.60 19.55 -4.57
C TYR A 279 5.11 18.36 -3.75
N LEU A 280 4.64 17.31 -4.41
CA LEU A 280 4.49 16.01 -3.76
C LEU A 280 5.88 15.45 -3.48
N LEU A 281 6.18 15.16 -2.22
CA LEU A 281 7.49 14.65 -1.80
C LEU A 281 7.54 13.13 -1.72
N ILE A 282 6.48 12.53 -1.16
CA ILE A 282 6.31 11.09 -0.91
C ILE A 282 4.88 10.65 -1.23
N ASP A 283 4.71 9.37 -1.58
CA ASP A 283 3.44 8.67 -1.78
C ASP A 283 3.61 7.30 -1.14
N GLN A 284 3.14 7.14 0.10
CA GLN A 284 3.39 5.99 0.95
C GLN A 284 2.10 5.30 1.35
N PHE A 285 2.12 3.98 1.45
CA PHE A 285 1.06 3.19 2.05
C PHE A 285 1.64 2.24 3.10
N GLY A 286 1.05 2.24 4.30
CA GLY A 286 1.59 1.52 5.44
C GLY A 286 0.65 1.41 6.63
N THR A 287 1.25 1.10 7.78
CA THR A 287 0.54 0.94 9.06
C THR A 287 1.31 1.64 10.17
N GLU A 288 0.65 2.54 10.90
CA GLU A 288 1.18 3.06 12.16
C GLU A 288 0.89 2.05 13.28
N ALA A 289 1.93 1.51 13.90
CA ALA A 289 1.81 0.54 15.00
C ALA A 289 2.09 1.22 16.34
N ILE A 290 1.22 0.99 17.34
CA ILE A 290 1.33 1.60 18.67
C ILE A 290 1.55 0.54 19.76
N THR A 291 0.60 -0.37 19.91
CA THR A 291 0.69 -1.50 20.85
C THR A 291 -0.06 -2.72 20.31
N GLY A 292 0.44 -3.91 20.59
CA GLY A 292 -0.10 -5.16 20.05
C GLY A 292 0.93 -6.27 20.14
N GLN A 293 0.48 -7.51 20.00
CA GLN A 293 1.33 -8.70 20.10
C GLN A 293 1.15 -9.57 18.86
N ASP A 294 2.25 -10.02 18.25
CA ASP A 294 2.30 -10.95 17.11
C ASP A 294 1.31 -10.56 16.00
N ALA A 295 1.25 -9.26 15.72
CA ALA A 295 0.36 -8.68 14.73
C ALA A 295 1.06 -8.70 13.37
N THR A 296 0.38 -9.22 12.36
CA THR A 296 0.89 -9.29 10.98
C THR A 296 -0.03 -8.50 10.07
N PHE A 297 0.50 -7.41 9.51
CA PHE A 297 -0.08 -6.66 8.42
C PHE A 297 0.44 -7.24 7.10
N HIS A 298 -0.46 -7.68 6.23
CA HIS A 298 -0.12 -8.24 4.93
C HIS A 298 -0.82 -7.46 3.81
N VAL A 299 -0.03 -6.97 2.87
CA VAL A 299 -0.46 -6.27 1.68
C VAL A 299 -0.25 -7.21 0.48
N SER A 300 -1.33 -7.82 0.02
CA SER A 300 -1.28 -8.77 -1.10
C SER A 300 -1.07 -8.05 -2.42
N ARG A 301 -1.50 -6.79 -2.52
CA ARG A 301 -1.31 -5.92 -3.69
C ARG A 301 -1.20 -4.49 -3.22
N PHE A 302 -0.16 -3.78 -3.64
CA PHE A 302 -0.07 -2.33 -3.62
C PHE A 302 0.44 -1.82 -4.96
N GLN A 303 -0.39 -1.03 -5.63
CA GLN A 303 -0.11 -0.35 -6.87
C GLN A 303 -0.34 1.14 -6.67
N ALA A 304 0.61 1.97 -7.09
CA ALA A 304 0.49 3.41 -7.11
C ALA A 304 1.27 3.97 -8.29
N GLU A 305 0.75 5.03 -8.91
CA GLU A 305 1.43 5.77 -9.96
C GLU A 305 1.28 7.27 -9.73
N VAL A 306 2.27 8.03 -10.21
CA VAL A 306 2.20 9.49 -10.27
C VAL A 306 2.21 9.89 -11.74
N ILE A 307 1.08 10.40 -12.24
CA ILE A 307 0.87 10.68 -13.67
C ILE A 307 0.83 12.17 -13.93
#